data_AF-A0A656GI27-F1
#
_entry.id   AF-A0A656GI27-F1
#
_cell.length_a   1.000
_cell.length_b   1.000
_cell.length_c   1.000
_cell.angle_alpha   90.00
_cell.angle_beta   90.00
_cell.angle_gamma   90.00
#
_symmetry.space_group_name_H-M   'P 1'
#
loop_
_entity.id
_entity.type
_entity.pdbx_description
1 polymer ?
#
loop_
_entity_poly.entity_id
_entity_poly.type
_entity_poly.pdbx_seq_one_letter_code
_entity_poly.pdbx_strand_id
1 'polypeptide(L)'
;RADNQLMLAGEQAITFVWERDMCLLNENLPYHPNGMTLCAYGKTGEVYEQTYYSVGGGFVIDAEQAASGVLDNDTTVLPYDFFSGAQLLKLCKTHGMSISELMMANEKVWRSEEEIREKIMVIWAAMRACVDKGLLETGILPGGLNVRRRAYRLHQSLQNLDNPNVIGSTLSAMEWVNLFALAVNEENAAGGRMVTAPTNGAAG
;
A
#
# COMPACT_ATOMS: atom_id res chain seq x y z
N ARG A 1 -22.87 1.91 -17.24
CA ARG A 1 -23.01 1.75 -15.78
C ARG A 1 -24.46 2.07 -15.48
N ALA A 2 -25.28 1.07 -15.16
CA ALA A 2 -26.64 1.04 -15.69
C ALA A 2 -27.75 1.66 -14.81
N ASP A 3 -27.60 1.75 -13.49
CA ASP A 3 -28.81 1.85 -12.65
C ASP A 3 -28.95 3.12 -11.79
N ASN A 4 -28.07 4.12 -11.92
CA ASN A 4 -28.10 5.37 -11.10
C ASN A 4 -28.36 5.11 -9.61
N GLN A 5 -27.81 4.01 -9.10
CA GLN A 5 -27.98 3.56 -7.72
C GLN A 5 -26.62 3.22 -7.12
N LEU A 6 -26.47 3.54 -5.84
CA LEU A 6 -25.35 3.15 -5.00
C LEU A 6 -25.89 2.40 -3.79
N MET A 7 -25.28 1.26 -3.46
CA MET A 7 -25.56 0.55 -2.20
C MET A 7 -24.76 1.20 -1.07
N LEU A 8 -25.38 2.13 -0.35
CA LEU A 8 -24.76 2.78 0.80
C LEU A 8 -24.49 1.73 1.90
N ALA A 9 -23.23 1.66 2.33
CA ALA A 9 -22.71 0.65 3.26
C ALA A 9 -22.97 -0.81 2.83
N GLY A 10 -23.33 -1.06 1.57
CA GLY A 10 -23.76 -2.38 1.09
C GLY A 10 -25.17 -2.79 1.49
N GLU A 11 -25.91 -1.95 2.21
CA GLU A 11 -27.20 -2.31 2.83
C GLU A 11 -28.39 -1.59 2.22
N GLN A 12 -28.24 -0.30 1.91
CA GLN A 12 -29.36 0.53 1.44
C GLN A 12 -29.08 1.10 0.05
N ALA A 13 -29.94 0.78 -0.92
CA ALA A 13 -29.90 1.40 -2.23
C ALA A 13 -30.34 2.87 -2.14
N ILE A 14 -29.48 3.77 -2.59
CA ILE A 14 -29.76 5.20 -2.74
C ILE A 14 -29.59 5.61 -4.20
N THR A 15 -30.32 6.63 -4.64
CA THR A 15 -30.11 7.23 -5.96
C THR A 15 -28.74 7.90 -6.00
N PHE A 16 -27.91 7.53 -6.96
CA PHE A 16 -26.58 8.08 -7.18
C PHE A 16 -26.40 8.41 -8.66
N VAL A 17 -26.40 9.70 -8.98
CA VAL A 17 -26.25 10.23 -10.34
C VAL A 17 -24.81 10.67 -10.51
N TRP A 18 -24.03 9.95 -11.32
CA TRP A 18 -22.57 10.15 -11.43
C TRP A 18 -22.17 11.58 -11.81
N GLU A 19 -22.86 12.23 -12.75
CA GLU A 19 -22.51 13.60 -13.13
C GLU A 19 -22.78 14.64 -12.03
N ARG A 20 -23.67 14.33 -11.08
CA ARG A 20 -24.07 15.22 -9.98
C ARG A 20 -23.32 14.92 -8.68
N ASP A 21 -23.17 13.64 -8.37
CA ASP A 21 -22.74 13.14 -7.06
C ASP A 21 -21.24 12.78 -7.02
N MET A 22 -20.58 12.64 -8.17
CA MET A 22 -19.14 12.41 -8.27
C MET A 22 -18.47 13.55 -9.03
N CYS A 23 -18.13 14.61 -8.30
CA CYS A 23 -17.50 15.81 -8.85
C CYS A 23 -15.97 15.71 -8.79
N LEU A 24 -15.32 15.71 -9.95
CA LEU A 24 -13.87 15.87 -10.06
C LEU A 24 -13.55 17.36 -10.25
N LEU A 25 -13.11 18.01 -9.18
CA LEU A 25 -12.80 19.44 -9.17
C LEU A 25 -11.35 19.69 -9.62
N ASN A 26 -11.11 20.78 -10.33
CA ASN A 26 -9.77 21.21 -10.74
C ASN A 26 -9.05 22.05 -9.68
N GLU A 27 -9.73 22.34 -8.56
CA GLU A 27 -9.23 23.14 -7.47
C GLU A 27 -8.78 22.23 -6.33
N ASN A 28 -7.64 22.57 -5.73
CA ASN A 28 -7.14 21.87 -4.56
C ASN A 28 -7.77 22.43 -3.29
N LEU A 29 -8.06 21.55 -2.34
CA LEU A 29 -8.40 21.96 -0.99
C LEU A 29 -7.17 22.56 -0.27
N PRO A 30 -7.35 23.45 0.73
CA PRO A 30 -6.27 24.27 1.27
C PRO A 30 -5.12 23.51 1.94
N TYR A 31 -5.40 22.34 2.54
CA TYR A 31 -4.43 21.62 3.37
C TYR A 31 -3.52 20.68 2.57
N HIS A 32 -4.10 19.83 1.72
CA HIS A 32 -3.36 18.81 0.96
C HIS A 32 -4.04 18.58 -0.40
N PRO A 33 -3.27 18.40 -1.50
CA PRO A 33 -3.83 18.25 -2.85
C PRO A 33 -4.73 17.02 -3.00
N ASN A 34 -4.45 15.94 -2.27
CA ASN A 34 -5.32 14.76 -2.23
C ASN A 34 -6.39 14.94 -1.14
N GLY A 35 -7.36 15.81 -1.40
CA GLY A 35 -8.50 16.04 -0.52
C GLY A 35 -9.83 15.62 -1.17
N MET A 36 -10.78 15.19 -0.36
CA MET A 36 -12.13 14.83 -0.79
C MET A 36 -13.13 15.27 0.28
N THR A 37 -14.22 15.90 -0.16
CA THR A 37 -15.35 16.24 0.70
C THR A 37 -16.49 15.28 0.42
N LEU A 38 -17.03 14.68 1.47
CA LEU A 38 -18.21 13.81 1.42
C LEU A 38 -19.40 14.58 1.99
N CYS A 39 -20.42 14.76 1.17
CA CYS A 39 -21.68 15.38 1.56
C CYS A 39 -22.80 14.33 1.57
N ALA A 40 -23.60 14.30 2.64
CA ALA A 40 -24.81 13.50 2.71
C ALA A 40 -26.03 14.42 2.68
N TYR A 41 -27.00 14.09 1.83
CA TYR A 41 -28.25 14.83 1.67
C TYR A 41 -29.44 14.00 2.17
N GLY A 42 -30.21 14.60 3.08
CA GLY A 42 -31.51 14.11 3.51
C GLY A 42 -32.64 14.69 2.66
N LYS A 43 -33.88 14.50 3.11
CA LYS A 43 -35.08 15.01 2.40
C LYS A 43 -35.18 16.53 2.40
N THR A 44 -34.57 17.20 3.36
CA THR A 44 -34.69 18.64 3.60
C THR A 44 -33.44 19.43 3.20
N GLY A 45 -32.43 18.77 2.64
CA GLY A 45 -31.14 19.37 2.30
C GLY A 45 -29.97 18.57 2.86
N GLU A 46 -28.80 19.21 2.93
CA GLU A 46 -27.59 18.63 3.48
C GLU A 46 -27.75 18.30 4.96
N VAL A 47 -27.31 17.11 5.36
CA VAL A 47 -27.35 16.63 6.75
C VAL A 47 -25.96 16.41 7.33
N TYR A 48 -24.95 16.29 6.47
CA TYR A 48 -23.58 16.07 6.88
C TYR A 48 -22.64 16.50 5.75
N GLU A 49 -21.53 17.11 6.13
CA GLU A 49 -20.40 17.40 5.27
C GLU A 49 -19.14 17.10 6.07
N GLN A 50 -18.21 16.36 5.48
CA GLN A 50 -16.89 16.17 6.06
C GLN A 50 -15.82 16.09 5.00
N THR A 51 -14.70 16.76 5.27
CA THR A 51 -13.54 16.76 4.38
C THR A 51 -12.43 15.88 4.94
N TYR A 52 -11.87 15.05 4.07
CA TYR A 52 -10.79 14.10 4.36
C TYR A 52 -9.60 14.36 3.45
N TYR A 53 -8.40 14.13 3.97
CA TYR A 53 -7.14 14.27 3.26
C TYR A 53 -6.36 12.95 3.29
N SER A 54 -5.95 12.46 2.13
CA SER A 54 -5.05 11.31 2.01
C SER A 54 -3.60 11.79 1.99
N VAL A 55 -2.93 11.69 3.14
CA VAL A 55 -1.57 12.24 3.37
C VAL A 55 -0.42 11.31 2.96
N GLY A 56 -0.74 10.12 2.44
CA GLY A 56 0.23 9.16 1.90
C GLY A 56 0.27 7.84 2.68
N GLY A 57 0.75 6.77 2.04
CA GLY A 57 0.84 5.44 2.67
C GLY A 57 -0.50 4.77 3.02
N GLY A 58 -1.63 5.35 2.58
CA GLY A 58 -2.98 4.90 2.96
C GLY A 58 -3.53 5.58 4.22
N PHE A 59 -2.80 6.51 4.83
CA PHE A 59 -3.28 7.29 5.97
C PHE A 59 -4.23 8.40 5.51
N VAL A 60 -5.31 8.57 6.27
CA VAL A 60 -6.35 9.58 6.05
C VAL A 60 -6.53 10.37 7.33
N ILE A 61 -6.63 11.69 7.21
CA ILE A 61 -6.99 12.59 8.31
C ILE A 61 -8.19 13.44 7.91
N ASP A 62 -8.97 13.90 8.87
CA ASP A 62 -10.07 14.82 8.60
C ASP A 62 -9.65 16.30 8.68
N ALA A 63 -10.59 17.20 8.34
CA ALA A 63 -10.36 18.64 8.37
C ALA A 63 -10.05 19.20 9.76
N GLU A 64 -10.56 18.58 10.83
CA GLU A 64 -10.32 19.01 12.20
C GLU A 64 -8.88 18.65 12.64
N GLN A 65 -8.43 17.43 12.32
CA GLN A 65 -7.05 16.99 12.51
C GLN A 65 -6.07 17.83 11.67
N ALA A 66 -6.44 18.13 10.42
CA ALA A 66 -5.65 19.00 9.55
C ALA A 66 -5.52 20.43 10.11
N ALA A 67 -6.59 20.99 10.67
CA ALA A 67 -6.61 22.34 11.24
C ALA A 67 -5.88 22.44 12.59
N SER A 68 -6.00 21.41 13.44
CA SER A 68 -5.32 21.36 14.73
C SER A 68 -3.82 21.07 14.60
N GLY A 69 -3.38 20.46 13.50
CA GLY A 69 -2.00 20.00 13.30
C GLY A 69 -1.59 18.86 14.23
N VAL A 70 -2.53 18.34 15.02
CA VAL A 70 -2.35 17.19 15.90
C VAL A 70 -2.82 15.97 15.12
N LEU A 71 -1.88 15.31 14.46
CA LEU A 71 -2.07 13.90 14.10
C LEU A 71 -2.20 13.13 15.43
N ASP A 72 -3.07 12.12 15.50
CA ASP A 72 -3.11 11.16 16.60
C ASP A 72 -1.74 10.47 16.70
N ASN A 73 -0.79 11.16 17.33
CA ASN A 73 0.54 10.67 17.57
C ASN A 73 0.41 9.73 18.74
N ASP A 74 0.60 8.44 18.47
CA ASP A 74 0.72 7.45 19.51
C ASP A 74 1.75 7.93 20.56
N THR A 75 1.28 8.18 21.78
CA THR A 75 2.11 8.66 22.89
C THR A 75 2.79 7.51 23.64
N THR A 76 2.68 6.29 23.10
CA THR A 76 3.29 5.09 23.67
C THR A 76 4.80 5.28 23.83
N VAL A 77 5.26 5.19 25.08
CA VAL A 77 6.68 5.29 25.41
C VAL A 77 7.37 3.98 25.02
N LEU A 78 8.29 4.06 24.07
CA LEU A 78 9.06 2.91 23.61
C LEU A 78 10.26 2.60 24.54
N PRO A 79 10.56 1.32 24.80
CA PRO A 79 11.74 0.90 25.55
C PRO A 79 13.05 1.41 24.94
N TYR A 80 13.13 1.41 23.61
CA TYR A 80 14.32 1.78 22.85
C TYR A 80 13.96 2.79 21.76
N ASP A 81 13.60 4.01 22.16
CA ASP A 81 13.21 5.08 21.24
C ASP A 81 14.43 5.71 20.50
N PHE A 82 14.27 6.03 19.22
CA PHE A 82 15.33 6.62 18.39
C PHE A 82 14.80 7.45 17.22
N PHE A 83 15.53 8.50 16.86
CA PHE A 83 15.21 9.44 15.77
C PHE A 83 16.29 9.49 14.68
N SER A 84 17.31 8.63 14.77
CA SER A 84 18.38 8.55 13.76
C SER A 84 19.03 7.17 13.73
N GLY A 85 19.61 6.81 12.58
CA GLY A 85 20.41 5.59 12.45
C GLY A 85 21.59 5.53 13.42
N ALA A 86 22.20 6.68 13.74
CA ALA A 86 23.29 6.74 14.73
C ALA A 86 22.81 6.37 16.14
N GLN A 87 21.63 6.85 16.54
CA GLN A 87 21.01 6.49 17.82
C GLN A 87 20.62 5.01 17.86
N LEU A 88 20.00 4.49 16.79
CA LEU A 88 19.67 3.07 16.66
C LEU A 88 20.91 2.19 16.87
N LEU A 89 22.02 2.49 16.17
CA LEU A 89 23.26 1.73 16.30
C LEU A 89 23.87 1.85 17.70
N LYS A 90 23.75 3.01 18.36
CA LYS A 90 24.20 3.20 19.73
C LYS A 90 23.39 2.35 20.71
N LEU A 91 22.07 2.29 20.55
CA LEU A 91 21.19 1.46 21.38
C LEU A 91 21.51 -0.03 21.19
N CYS A 92 21.64 -0.50 19.95
CA CYS A 92 22.05 -1.87 19.62
C CYS A 92 23.35 -2.26 20.33
N LYS A 93 24.39 -1.41 20.27
CA LYS A 93 25.67 -1.64 20.95
C LYS A 93 25.55 -1.62 22.47
N THR A 94 24.79 -0.67 23.02
CA THR A 94 24.60 -0.53 24.47
C THR A 94 23.90 -1.74 25.08
N HIS A 95 22.90 -2.29 24.38
CA HIS A 95 22.07 -3.39 24.86
C HIS A 95 22.51 -4.78 24.35
N GLY A 96 23.54 -4.84 23.50
CA GLY A 96 24.02 -6.10 22.92
C GLY A 96 22.98 -6.78 22.01
N MET A 97 22.13 -5.99 21.35
CA MET A 97 21.04 -6.46 20.50
C MET A 97 21.30 -6.17 19.02
N SER A 98 20.81 -7.03 18.14
CA SER A 98 20.64 -6.74 16.72
C SER A 98 19.50 -5.74 16.49
N ILE A 99 19.46 -5.11 15.31
CA ILE A 99 18.37 -4.19 14.95
C ILE A 99 17.01 -4.89 15.03
N SER A 100 16.91 -6.14 14.59
CA SER A 100 15.66 -6.92 14.64
C SER A 100 15.21 -7.23 16.06
N GLU A 101 16.14 -7.52 16.97
CA GLU A 101 15.79 -7.77 18.38
C GLU A 101 15.34 -6.48 19.07
N LEU A 102 16.00 -5.36 18.81
CA LEU A 102 15.59 -4.05 19.31
C LEU A 102 14.21 -3.67 18.78
N MET A 103 13.96 -3.83 17.48
CA MET A 103 12.64 -3.56 16.89
C MET A 103 11.56 -4.49 17.44
N MET A 104 11.86 -5.79 17.63
CA MET A 104 10.94 -6.72 18.28
C MET A 104 10.58 -6.27 19.70
N ALA A 105 11.57 -5.82 20.48
CA ALA A 105 11.32 -5.33 21.84
C ALA A 105 10.44 -4.07 21.86
N ASN A 106 10.59 -3.16 20.89
CA ASN A 106 9.70 -2.00 20.74
C ASN A 106 8.29 -2.40 20.30
N GLU A 107 8.14 -3.29 19.32
CA GLU A 107 6.83 -3.76 18.84
C GLU A 107 6.03 -4.49 19.94
N LYS A 108 6.73 -5.13 20.89
CA LYS A 108 6.12 -5.85 22.02
C LYS A 108 5.37 -4.95 23.00
N VAL A 109 5.47 -3.64 22.87
CA VAL A 109 4.67 -2.69 23.66
C VAL A 109 3.20 -2.73 23.25
N TRP A 110 2.91 -2.97 21.97
CA TRP A 110 1.54 -3.00 21.45
C TRP A 110 0.95 -4.40 21.36
N ARG A 111 1.80 -5.43 21.20
CA ARG A 111 1.38 -6.79 20.83
C ARG A 111 2.29 -7.85 21.45
N SER A 112 1.80 -9.08 21.57
CA SER A 112 2.66 -10.20 21.91
C SER A 112 3.65 -10.52 20.77
N GLU A 113 4.74 -11.20 21.10
CA GLU A 113 5.74 -11.63 20.12
C GLU A 113 5.16 -12.62 19.11
N GLU A 114 4.25 -13.47 19.57
CA GLU A 114 3.49 -14.43 18.77
C GLU A 114 2.63 -13.72 17.72
N GLU A 115 1.85 -12.71 18.13
CA GLU A 115 1.02 -11.91 17.22
C GLU A 115 1.86 -11.14 16.20
N ILE A 116 3.03 -10.62 16.60
CA ILE A 116 3.94 -9.91 15.69
C ILE A 116 4.42 -10.88 14.60
N ARG A 117 4.92 -12.06 14.99
CA ARG A 117 5.38 -13.08 14.03
C ARG A 117 4.27 -13.55 13.11
N GLU A 118 3.07 -13.79 13.64
CA GLU A 118 1.92 -14.20 12.84
C GLU A 118 1.57 -13.14 11.78
N LYS A 119 1.50 -11.87 12.17
CA LYS A 119 1.19 -10.77 11.24
C LYS A 119 2.26 -10.58 10.16
N ILE A 120 3.54 -10.72 10.51
CA ILE A 120 4.64 -10.70 9.52
C ILE A 120 4.46 -11.84 8.51
N MET A 121 4.06 -13.04 8.97
CA MET A 121 3.80 -14.17 8.06
C MET A 121 2.58 -13.95 7.16
N VAL A 122 1.54 -13.26 7.65
CA VAL A 122 0.39 -12.85 6.83
C VAL A 122 0.83 -11.88 5.72
N ILE A 123 1.66 -10.88 6.06
CA ILE A 123 2.24 -9.93 5.10
C ILE A 123 3.05 -10.68 4.04
N TRP A 124 3.95 -11.58 4.47
CA TRP A 124 4.76 -12.39 3.58
C TRP A 124 3.93 -13.27 2.64
N ALA A 125 2.88 -13.93 3.17
CA ALA A 125 1.99 -14.75 2.36
C ALA A 125 1.27 -13.92 1.29
N ALA A 126 0.82 -12.71 1.63
CA ALA A 126 0.20 -11.80 0.67
C ALA A 126 1.19 -11.31 -0.41
N MET A 127 2.43 -10.98 -0.03
CA MET A 127 3.49 -10.59 -0.98
C MET A 127 3.79 -11.72 -1.97
N ARG A 128 3.93 -12.97 -1.48
CA ARG A 128 4.13 -14.13 -2.35
C ARG A 128 2.98 -14.35 -3.31
N ALA A 129 1.74 -14.30 -2.81
CA ALA A 129 0.56 -14.47 -3.65
C ALA A 129 0.47 -13.40 -4.75
N CYS A 130 0.90 -12.16 -4.46
CA CYS A 130 0.99 -11.09 -5.44
C CYS A 130 2.03 -11.40 -6.53
N VAL A 131 3.23 -11.84 -6.13
CA VAL A 131 4.27 -12.29 -7.07
C VAL A 131 3.76 -13.43 -7.94
N ASP A 132 3.25 -14.52 -7.33
CA ASP A 132 2.77 -15.71 -8.04
C ASP A 132 1.71 -15.35 -9.07
N LYS A 133 0.78 -14.47 -8.72
CA LYS A 133 -0.24 -13.99 -9.65
C LYS A 133 0.37 -13.19 -10.80
N GLY A 134 1.27 -12.24 -10.51
CA GLY A 134 1.95 -11.46 -11.54
C GLY A 134 2.80 -12.30 -12.50
N LEU A 135 3.33 -13.45 -12.04
CA LEU A 135 4.07 -14.40 -12.87
C LEU A 135 3.18 -15.22 -13.82
N LEU A 136 1.88 -15.34 -13.53
CA LEU A 136 0.92 -16.14 -14.29
C LEU A 136 0.04 -15.30 -15.23
N GLU A 137 -0.23 -14.05 -14.87
CA GLU A 137 -1.14 -13.16 -15.59
C GLU A 137 -0.56 -12.66 -16.92
N THR A 138 -1.41 -12.57 -17.94
CA THR A 138 -1.05 -12.08 -19.28
C THR A 138 -2.00 -11.00 -19.75
N GLY A 139 -1.69 -10.36 -20.88
CA GLY A 139 -2.56 -9.34 -21.49
C GLY A 139 -2.02 -7.92 -21.38
N ILE A 140 -2.93 -6.96 -21.49
CA ILE A 140 -2.65 -5.51 -21.52
C ILE A 140 -3.18 -4.88 -20.24
N LEU A 141 -2.37 -4.04 -19.60
CA LEU A 141 -2.74 -3.31 -18.39
C LEU A 141 -3.84 -2.28 -18.68
N PRO A 142 -4.77 -2.05 -17.74
CA PRO A 142 -5.78 -1.00 -17.86
C PRO A 142 -5.13 0.39 -17.82
N GLY A 143 -5.87 1.43 -18.24
CA GLY A 143 -5.40 2.82 -18.20
C GLY A 143 -5.06 3.46 -19.56
N GLY A 144 -5.38 2.79 -20.68
CA GLY A 144 -5.35 3.40 -22.02
C GLY A 144 -3.97 3.56 -22.66
N LEU A 145 -2.88 3.22 -21.95
CA LEU A 145 -1.50 3.31 -22.45
C LEU A 145 -1.05 2.06 -23.25
N ASN A 146 -1.92 1.05 -23.44
CA ASN A 146 -1.64 -0.19 -24.17
C ASN A 146 -0.36 -0.93 -23.72
N VAL A 147 -0.01 -0.83 -22.43
CA VAL A 147 1.17 -1.47 -21.86
C VAL A 147 0.92 -2.98 -21.70
N ARG A 148 1.74 -3.80 -22.35
CA ARG A 148 1.65 -5.27 -22.24
C ARG A 148 2.37 -5.76 -20.99
N ARG A 149 1.77 -6.75 -20.32
CA ARG A 149 2.45 -7.52 -19.27
C ARG A 149 3.68 -8.24 -19.83
N ARG A 150 4.73 -8.26 -19.04
CA ARG A 150 6.06 -8.77 -19.39
C ARG A 150 6.53 -9.84 -18.40
N ALA A 151 6.07 -9.82 -17.15
CA ALA A 151 6.52 -10.75 -16.11
C ALA A 151 6.36 -12.22 -16.54
N TYR A 152 5.19 -12.62 -17.04
CA TYR A 152 4.93 -13.99 -17.53
C TYR A 152 5.97 -14.47 -18.56
N ARG A 153 6.24 -13.67 -19.60
CA ARG A 153 7.19 -14.06 -20.67
C ARG A 153 8.63 -14.14 -20.16
N LEU A 154 9.01 -13.22 -19.27
CA LEU A 154 10.33 -13.24 -18.65
C LEU A 154 10.48 -14.47 -17.74
N HIS A 155 9.46 -14.81 -16.95
CA HIS A 155 9.44 -16.01 -16.11
C HIS A 155 9.64 -17.29 -16.93
N GLN A 156 8.91 -17.46 -18.03
CA GLN A 156 9.12 -18.59 -18.94
C GLN A 156 10.53 -18.63 -19.53
N SER A 157 11.07 -17.47 -19.91
CA SER A 157 12.44 -17.39 -20.44
C SER A 157 13.48 -17.81 -19.40
N LEU A 158 13.32 -17.41 -18.14
CA LEU A 158 14.26 -17.74 -17.07
C LEU A 158 14.18 -19.21 -16.65
N GLN A 159 12.99 -19.81 -16.69
CA GLN A 159 12.81 -21.23 -16.40
C GLN A 159 13.44 -22.14 -17.47
N ASN A 160 13.52 -21.69 -18.72
CA ASN A 160 14.04 -22.45 -19.86
C ASN A 160 15.56 -22.27 -20.08
N LEU A 161 16.30 -21.61 -19.18
CA LEU A 161 17.76 -21.42 -19.25
C LEU A 161 18.51 -22.71 -18.83
N ASP A 162 18.41 -23.77 -19.63
CA ASP A 162 19.05 -25.07 -19.38
C ASP A 162 20.55 -25.14 -19.74
N ASN A 163 21.28 -24.01 -19.84
CA ASN A 163 22.72 -24.03 -20.18
C ASN A 163 23.53 -22.92 -19.47
N PRO A 164 24.07 -23.17 -18.27
CA PRO A 164 24.74 -22.14 -17.48
C PRO A 164 26.24 -22.07 -17.81
N ASN A 165 26.66 -21.00 -18.50
CA ASN A 165 28.02 -20.49 -18.34
C ASN A 165 28.08 -19.59 -17.09
N VAL A 166 29.23 -19.52 -16.42
CA VAL A 166 29.44 -18.77 -15.14
C VAL A 166 29.05 -17.27 -15.22
N ILE A 167 29.02 -16.70 -16.43
CA ILE A 167 28.55 -15.33 -16.69
C ILE A 167 27.01 -15.25 -16.65
N GLY A 168 26.30 -16.32 -17.04
CA GLY A 168 24.84 -16.42 -16.97
C GLY A 168 24.30 -16.62 -15.55
N SER A 169 25.07 -17.24 -14.64
CA SER A 169 24.61 -17.53 -13.27
C SER A 169 24.53 -16.31 -12.35
N THR A 170 25.26 -15.23 -12.62
CA THR A 170 25.16 -13.96 -11.87
C THR A 170 24.14 -13.01 -12.49
N LEU A 171 23.99 -13.02 -13.82
CA LEU A 171 22.90 -12.34 -14.50
C LEU A 171 21.53 -12.92 -14.09
N SER A 172 21.43 -14.24 -13.93
CA SER A 172 20.15 -14.89 -13.58
C SER A 172 19.57 -14.40 -12.26
N ALA A 173 20.39 -14.19 -11.22
CA ALA A 173 19.90 -13.73 -9.92
C ALA A 173 19.29 -12.31 -10.00
N MET A 174 19.93 -11.39 -10.73
CA MET A 174 19.37 -10.05 -10.95
C MET A 174 18.12 -10.08 -11.84
N GLU A 175 18.07 -10.98 -12.81
CA GLU A 175 16.87 -11.19 -13.65
C GLU A 175 15.68 -11.68 -12.83
N TRP A 176 15.89 -12.56 -11.85
CA TRP A 176 14.84 -12.97 -10.90
C TRP A 176 14.34 -11.82 -10.02
N VAL A 177 15.24 -10.97 -9.51
CA VAL A 177 14.84 -9.77 -8.75
C VAL A 177 14.00 -8.82 -9.62
N ASN A 178 14.46 -8.53 -10.84
CA ASN A 178 13.71 -7.70 -11.79
C ASN A 178 12.35 -8.31 -12.14
N LEU A 179 12.29 -9.63 -12.30
CA LEU A 179 11.06 -10.36 -12.59
C LEU A 179 10.05 -10.21 -11.45
N PHE A 180 10.45 -10.42 -10.19
CA PHE A 180 9.54 -10.29 -9.06
C PHE A 180 9.04 -8.86 -8.89
N ALA A 181 9.93 -7.87 -9.01
CA ALA A 181 9.54 -6.46 -8.95
C ALA A 181 8.56 -6.08 -10.06
N LEU A 182 8.78 -6.59 -11.27
CA LEU A 182 7.89 -6.38 -12.40
C LEU A 182 6.54 -7.06 -12.21
N ALA A 183 6.51 -8.30 -11.71
CA ALA A 183 5.28 -9.04 -11.43
C ALA A 183 4.38 -8.29 -10.45
N VAL A 184 4.95 -7.79 -9.34
CA VAL A 184 4.23 -7.03 -8.32
C VAL A 184 3.74 -5.69 -8.86
N ASN A 185 4.57 -4.97 -9.63
CA ASN A 185 4.16 -3.69 -10.22
C ASN A 185 3.08 -3.85 -11.31
N GLU A 186 3.11 -4.94 -12.07
CA GLU A 186 2.05 -5.26 -13.05
C GLU A 186 0.73 -5.60 -12.35
N GLU A 187 0.76 -6.33 -11.22
CA GLU A 187 -0.44 -6.57 -10.41
C GLU A 187 -0.99 -5.28 -9.80
N ASN A 188 -0.13 -4.40 -9.30
CA ASN A 188 -0.55 -3.09 -8.79
C ASN A 188 -1.26 -2.27 -9.87
N ALA A 189 -0.68 -2.18 -11.07
CA ALA A 189 -1.25 -1.44 -12.20
C ALA A 189 -2.58 -2.04 -12.69
N ALA A 190 -2.80 -3.34 -12.48
CA ALA A 190 -4.05 -4.01 -12.81
C ALA A 190 -5.14 -3.90 -11.72
N GLY A 191 -4.86 -3.23 -10.60
CA GLY A 191 -5.79 -3.14 -9.46
C GLY A 191 -5.87 -4.43 -8.64
N GLY A 192 -4.82 -5.25 -8.68
CA GLY A 192 -4.69 -6.45 -7.85
C GLY A 192 -4.54 -6.11 -6.37
N ARG A 193 -4.60 -7.15 -5.52
CA ARG A 193 -4.32 -7.02 -4.09
C ARG A 193 -2.82 -6.73 -3.89
N MET A 194 -2.52 -5.67 -3.16
CA MET A 194 -1.15 -5.21 -2.89
C MET A 194 -0.83 -5.17 -1.39
N VAL A 195 0.46 -5.24 -1.09
CA VAL A 195 1.00 -4.89 0.23
C VAL A 195 1.88 -3.67 0.07
N THR A 196 1.66 -2.63 0.86
CA THR A 196 2.45 -1.41 0.85
C THR A 196 3.86 -1.65 1.39
N ALA A 197 4.90 -1.14 0.72
CA ALA A 197 6.28 -1.24 1.20
C ALA A 197 7.19 -0.05 0.78
N PRO A 198 6.97 1.20 1.26
CA PRO A 198 5.93 1.65 2.19
C PRO A 198 4.66 2.18 1.46
N THR A 199 4.63 2.17 0.13
CA THR A 199 3.47 2.57 -0.68
C THR A 199 3.20 1.53 -1.77
N ASN A 200 2.01 1.56 -2.39
CA ASN A 200 1.69 0.64 -3.49
C ASN A 200 2.62 0.78 -4.69
N GLY A 201 3.09 2.00 -4.99
CA GLY A 201 4.00 2.26 -6.12
C GLY A 201 5.43 1.77 -5.90
N ALA A 202 5.80 1.48 -4.64
CA ALA A 202 7.10 0.94 -4.25
C ALA A 202 7.00 -0.50 -3.71
N ALA A 203 5.91 -1.20 -4.01
CA ALA A 203 5.63 -2.52 -3.45
C ALA A 203 6.46 -3.66 -4.07
N GLY A 204 6.97 -3.47 -5.29
CA GLY A 204 7.75 -4.45 -6.05
C GLY A 204 9.25 -4.31 -5.87
#